data_AF-W7CPG0-F1
#
_entry.id   AF-W7CPG0-F1
#
_cell.length_a   1.000
_cell.length_b   1.000
_cell.length_c   1.000
_cell.angle_alpha   90.00
_cell.angle_beta   90.00
_cell.angle_gamma   90.00
#
_symmetry.space_group_name_H-M   'P 1'
#
loop_
_entity.id
_entity.type
_entity.pdbx_description
1 polymer ?
#
loop_
_entity_poly.entity_id
_entity_poly.type
_entity_poly.pdbx_seq_one_letter_code
_entity_poly.pdbx_strand_id
1 'polypeptide(L)'
;MIKGKVIPNNLVVFLVVFYTSMGISKYIQVLWFNNHNALFNYSLSYASMAIFGSLSFIISSFINHWSIQKLLRVFLPLYAIGMSLRVFYESPIIAILSGGISGIGASVCLLAIRSWIYYLSDENKEHKEKIISFRYTIMQISLTIATLISGQLIFFINTNNKYIYLLVISAIMLLFLIGMKNIPIRNSVETKKK
;
A
#
# COMPACT_ATOMS: atom_id res chain seq x y z
N MET A 1 28.67 7.17 -21.81
CA MET A 1 27.33 7.69 -22.12
C MET A 1 26.31 6.56 -21.97
N ILE A 2 25.70 6.40 -20.79
CA ILE A 2 24.44 5.66 -20.63
C ILE A 2 23.48 6.66 -19.99
N LYS A 3 22.69 7.35 -20.82
CA LYS A 3 21.56 8.18 -20.38
C LYS A 3 20.42 7.24 -19.96
N GLY A 4 20.60 6.52 -18.86
CA GLY A 4 19.55 5.77 -18.20
C GLY A 4 18.79 6.67 -17.25
N LYS A 5 17.46 6.60 -17.20
CA LYS A 5 16.69 7.27 -16.14
C LYS A 5 17.14 6.71 -14.78
N VAL A 6 17.61 7.58 -13.89
CA VAL A 6 18.01 7.26 -12.50
C VAL A 6 16.88 6.59 -11.72
N ILE A 7 15.64 6.94 -12.04
CA ILE A 7 14.43 6.35 -11.45
C ILE A 7 13.74 5.54 -12.54
N PRO A 8 13.60 4.22 -12.37
CA PRO A 8 13.01 3.37 -13.39
C PRO A 8 11.49 3.56 -13.43
N ASN A 9 10.90 3.57 -14.63
CA ASN A 9 9.47 3.84 -14.82
C ASN A 9 8.58 2.83 -14.07
N ASN A 10 9.00 1.57 -13.95
CA ASN A 10 8.24 0.54 -13.24
C ASN A 10 8.09 0.86 -11.75
N LEU A 11 9.13 1.41 -11.10
CA LEU A 11 9.04 1.87 -9.73
C LEU A 11 8.04 3.03 -9.62
N VAL A 12 8.07 3.98 -10.56
CA VAL A 12 7.12 5.12 -10.55
C VAL A 12 5.69 4.62 -10.65
N VAL A 13 5.39 3.76 -11.62
CA VAL A 13 4.06 3.16 -11.79
C VAL A 13 3.64 2.39 -10.53
N PHE A 14 4.55 1.60 -9.97
CA PHE A 14 4.29 0.85 -8.75
C PHE A 14 3.92 1.76 -7.58
N LEU A 15 4.73 2.80 -7.30
CA LEU A 15 4.50 3.73 -6.21
C LEU A 15 3.19 4.50 -6.39
N VAL A 16 2.92 4.99 -7.60
CA VAL A 16 1.69 5.74 -7.90
C VAL A 16 0.47 4.86 -7.67
N VAL A 17 0.40 3.69 -8.31
CA VAL A 17 -0.76 2.80 -8.19
C VAL A 17 -0.93 2.31 -6.75
N PHE A 18 0.16 1.94 -6.06
CA PHE A 18 0.13 1.49 -4.66
C PHE A 18 -0.42 2.57 -3.73
N TYR A 19 0.16 3.77 -3.75
CA TYR A 19 -0.24 4.85 -2.84
C TYR A 19 -1.60 5.45 -3.23
N THR A 20 -1.93 5.51 -4.52
CA THR A 20 -3.25 5.96 -4.94
C THR A 20 -4.34 4.98 -4.50
N SER A 21 -4.15 3.68 -4.69
CA SER A 21 -5.09 2.67 -4.19
C SER A 21 -5.27 2.74 -2.67
N MET A 22 -4.14 2.78 -1.93
CA MET A 22 -4.15 2.93 -0.48
C MET A 22 -4.91 4.18 -0.05
N GLY A 23 -4.68 5.32 -0.73
CA GLY A 23 -5.33 6.60 -0.46
C GLY A 23 -6.84 6.56 -0.70
N ILE A 24 -7.28 6.02 -1.84
CA ILE A 24 -8.70 5.86 -2.17
C ILE A 24 -9.36 5.02 -1.09
N SER A 25 -8.81 3.85 -0.80
CA SER A 25 -9.40 2.93 0.17
C SER A 25 -9.50 3.54 1.57
N LYS A 26 -8.45 4.22 2.04
CA LYS A 26 -8.44 4.88 3.35
C LYS A 26 -9.51 5.96 3.45
N TYR A 27 -9.59 6.82 2.43
CA TYR A 27 -10.55 7.92 2.42
C TYR A 27 -11.99 7.45 2.29
N ILE A 28 -12.25 6.48 1.42
CA ILE A 28 -13.60 5.91 1.24
C ILE A 28 -14.04 5.10 2.45
N GLN A 29 -13.14 4.37 3.12
CA GLN A 29 -13.48 3.59 4.30
C GLN A 29 -14.07 4.46 5.42
N VAL A 30 -13.45 5.61 5.72
CA VAL A 30 -13.98 6.50 6.78
C VAL A 30 -15.36 7.04 6.41
N LEU A 31 -15.59 7.41 5.15
CA LEU A 31 -16.88 7.91 4.69
C LEU A 31 -17.96 6.82 4.68
N TRP A 32 -17.60 5.61 4.25
CA TRP A 32 -18.51 4.45 4.24
C TRP A 32 -19.01 4.12 5.64
N PHE A 33 -18.09 4.05 6.62
CA PHE A 33 -18.43 3.74 8.00
C PHE A 33 -19.20 4.89 8.66
N ASN A 34 -18.85 6.15 8.34
CA ASN A 34 -19.60 7.31 8.79
C ASN A 34 -21.05 7.30 8.30
N ASN A 35 -21.26 6.99 7.01
CA ASN A 35 -22.59 6.93 6.39
C ASN A 35 -23.50 5.86 7.03
N HIS A 36 -22.93 4.88 7.74
CA HIS A 36 -23.67 3.82 8.42
C HIS A 36 -23.60 3.92 9.95
N ASN A 37 -23.18 5.07 10.50
CA ASN A 37 -23.01 5.29 11.94
C ASN A 37 -22.07 4.27 12.63
N ALA A 38 -21.13 3.69 11.88
CA ALA A 38 -20.22 2.64 12.33
C ALA A 38 -18.79 3.16 12.59
N LEU A 39 -18.62 4.46 12.89
CA LEU A 39 -17.29 5.07 13.11
C LEU A 39 -16.45 4.36 14.18
N PHE A 40 -17.10 3.76 15.19
CA PHE A 40 -16.40 2.93 16.17
C PHE A 40 -15.68 1.75 15.53
N ASN A 41 -16.33 1.03 14.61
CA ASN A 41 -15.73 -0.07 13.88
C ASN A 41 -14.59 0.41 12.96
N TYR A 42 -14.71 1.61 12.38
CA TYR A 42 -13.60 2.23 11.62
C TYR A 42 -12.37 2.45 12.51
N SER A 43 -12.58 3.01 13.71
CA SER A 43 -11.51 3.24 14.69
C SER A 43 -10.87 1.93 15.14
N LEU A 44 -11.66 0.88 15.39
CA LEU A 44 -11.15 -0.46 15.69
C LEU A 44 -10.30 -1.03 14.55
N SER A 45 -10.77 -0.88 13.30
CA SER A 45 -10.02 -1.30 12.12
C SER A 45 -8.68 -0.56 12.02
N TYR A 46 -8.67 0.75 12.20
CA TYR A 46 -7.46 1.56 12.12
C TYR A 46 -6.48 1.28 13.26
N ALA A 47 -6.98 1.10 14.49
CA ALA A 47 -6.17 0.71 15.64
C ALA A 47 -5.55 -0.69 15.44
N SER A 48 -6.37 -1.66 15.00
CA SER A 48 -5.89 -3.00 14.64
C SER A 48 -4.80 -2.93 13.57
N MET A 49 -5.01 -2.14 12.52
CA MET A 49 -4.01 -1.94 11.47
C MET A 49 -2.68 -1.40 12.00
N ALA A 50 -2.71 -0.46 12.95
CA ALA A 50 -1.50 0.06 13.57
C ALA A 50 -0.78 -1.02 14.42
N ILE A 51 -1.52 -1.78 15.22
CA ILE A 51 -0.98 -2.84 16.08
C ILE A 51 -0.35 -3.94 15.22
N PHE A 52 -1.13 -4.57 14.34
CA PHE A 52 -0.64 -5.63 13.46
C PHE A 52 0.42 -5.14 12.47
N GLY A 53 0.27 -3.90 12.00
CA GLY A 53 1.27 -3.24 11.16
C GLY A 53 2.62 -3.06 11.88
N SER A 54 2.62 -2.77 13.18
CA SER A 54 3.86 -2.72 13.98
C SER A 54 4.45 -4.11 14.25
N LEU A 55 3.61 -5.14 14.44
CA LEU A 55 4.06 -6.53 14.58
C LEU A 55 4.70 -7.09 13.29
N SER A 56 4.55 -6.42 12.15
CA SER A 56 5.20 -6.81 10.90
C SER A 56 6.74 -6.81 10.97
N PHE A 57 7.36 -6.12 11.94
CA PHE A 57 8.81 -6.21 12.17
C PHE A 57 9.23 -7.63 12.59
N ILE A 58 8.39 -8.34 13.34
CA ILE A 58 8.65 -9.74 13.72
C ILE A 58 8.57 -10.61 12.47
N ILE A 59 7.55 -10.41 11.64
CA ILE A 59 7.38 -11.10 10.36
C ILE A 59 8.55 -10.80 9.42
N SER A 60 9.06 -9.57 9.42
CA SER A 60 10.25 -9.16 8.68
C SER A 60 11.44 -10.07 8.97
N SER A 61 11.66 -10.42 10.25
CA SER A 61 12.76 -11.31 10.64
C SER A 61 12.67 -12.69 9.95
N PHE A 62 11.46 -13.26 9.89
CA PHE A 62 11.21 -14.56 9.26
C PHE A 62 11.32 -14.52 7.73
N ILE A 63 11.02 -13.39 7.11
CA ILE A 63 11.02 -13.23 5.65
C ILE A 63 12.30 -12.55 5.13
N ASN A 64 13.33 -12.36 5.98
CA ASN A 64 14.60 -11.71 5.61
C ASN A 64 15.29 -12.34 4.38
N HIS A 65 15.09 -13.64 4.15
CA HIS A 65 15.67 -14.37 3.02
C HIS A 65 14.84 -14.27 1.73
N TRP A 66 13.68 -13.59 1.77
CA TRP A 66 12.81 -13.49 0.62
C TRP A 66 13.23 -12.30 -0.26
N SER A 67 13.14 -12.50 -1.57
CA SER A 67 13.35 -11.44 -2.55
C SER A 67 12.20 -10.41 -2.49
N ILE A 68 12.51 -9.16 -2.85
CA ILE A 68 11.50 -8.07 -2.94
C ILE A 68 10.30 -8.51 -3.78
N GLN A 69 10.56 -9.17 -4.92
CA GLN A 69 9.50 -9.69 -5.78
C GLN A 69 8.61 -10.73 -5.07
N LYS A 70 9.18 -11.68 -4.34
CA LYS A 70 8.42 -12.72 -3.63
C LYS A 70 7.57 -12.11 -2.52
N LEU A 71 8.12 -11.15 -1.77
CA LEU A 71 7.39 -10.40 -0.76
C LEU A 71 6.16 -9.70 -1.35
N LEU A 72 6.35 -8.92 -2.40
CA LEU A 72 5.24 -8.19 -3.03
C LEU A 72 4.18 -9.14 -3.57
N ARG A 73 4.55 -10.24 -4.22
CA ARG A 73 3.58 -11.22 -4.76
C ARG A 73 2.73 -11.91 -3.68
N VAL A 74 3.25 -12.09 -2.47
CA VAL A 74 2.51 -12.76 -1.38
C VAL A 74 1.70 -11.75 -0.57
N PHE A 75 2.29 -10.59 -0.26
CA PHE A 75 1.68 -9.63 0.66
C PHE A 75 0.77 -8.61 -0.04
N LEU A 76 0.88 -8.39 -1.36
CA LEU A 76 -0.11 -7.59 -2.11
C LEU A 76 -1.50 -8.24 -2.11
N PRO A 77 -1.67 -9.55 -2.43
CA PRO A 77 -2.95 -10.22 -2.27
C PRO A 77 -3.49 -10.14 -0.84
N LEU A 78 -2.62 -10.37 0.16
CA LEU A 78 -3.01 -10.27 1.57
C LEU A 78 -3.54 -8.87 1.90
N TYR A 79 -2.84 -7.83 1.43
CA TYR A 79 -3.26 -6.45 1.62
C TYR A 79 -4.61 -6.16 0.92
N ALA A 80 -4.76 -6.62 -0.32
CA ALA A 80 -5.99 -6.49 -1.08
C ALA A 80 -7.18 -7.21 -0.41
N ILE A 81 -6.98 -8.41 0.14
CA ILE A 81 -8.00 -9.13 0.93
C ILE A 81 -8.44 -8.30 2.13
N GLY A 82 -7.48 -7.78 2.90
CA GLY A 82 -7.78 -6.90 4.04
C GLY A 82 -8.55 -5.65 3.62
N MET A 83 -8.24 -5.08 2.46
CA MET A 83 -8.96 -3.95 1.89
C MET A 83 -10.38 -4.29 1.41
N SER A 84 -10.59 -5.44 0.79
CA SER A 84 -11.91 -5.90 0.36
C SER A 84 -12.86 -6.13 1.54
N LEU A 85 -12.33 -6.58 2.69
CA LEU A 85 -13.13 -6.76 3.90
C LEU A 85 -13.70 -5.44 4.47
N ARG A 86 -13.21 -4.27 4.03
CA ARG A 86 -13.72 -2.95 4.45
C ARG A 86 -15.15 -2.67 3.98
N VAL A 87 -15.66 -3.46 3.04
CA VAL A 87 -17.07 -3.35 2.62
C VAL A 87 -18.02 -3.68 3.78
N PHE A 88 -17.60 -4.57 4.69
CA PHE A 88 -18.40 -4.97 5.84
C PHE A 88 -18.19 -4.00 7.02
N TYR A 89 -19.17 -3.11 7.24
CA TYR A 89 -19.11 -2.09 8.29
C TYR A 89 -19.74 -2.56 9.62
N GLU A 90 -20.61 -3.57 9.59
CA GLU A 90 -21.49 -3.94 10.70
C GLU A 90 -20.76 -4.65 11.84
N SER A 91 -19.84 -5.56 11.53
CA SER A 91 -19.20 -6.42 12.52
C SER A 91 -17.87 -5.86 13.03
N PRO A 92 -17.72 -5.63 14.35
CA PRO A 92 -16.44 -5.24 14.95
C PRO A 92 -15.33 -6.27 14.68
N ILE A 93 -15.67 -7.56 14.66
CA ILE A 93 -14.71 -8.65 14.40
C ILE A 93 -14.16 -8.52 12.98
N ILE A 94 -15.02 -8.31 11.98
CA ILE A 94 -14.58 -8.14 10.59
C ILE A 94 -13.76 -6.85 10.45
N ALA A 95 -14.12 -5.78 11.16
CA ALA A 95 -13.34 -4.54 11.15
C ALA A 95 -11.92 -4.74 11.70
N ILE A 96 -11.77 -5.47 12.81
CA ILE A 96 -10.47 -5.83 13.41
C ILE A 96 -9.67 -6.71 12.45
N LEU A 97 -10.28 -7.75 11.85
CA LEU A 97 -9.62 -8.64 10.91
C LEU A 97 -9.19 -7.90 9.63
N SER A 98 -10.06 -7.07 9.06
CA SER A 98 -9.76 -6.20 7.92
C SER A 98 -8.55 -5.31 8.22
N GLY A 99 -8.57 -4.65 9.38
CA GLY A 99 -7.49 -3.81 9.87
C GLY A 99 -6.18 -4.58 10.02
N GLY A 100 -6.23 -5.73 10.70
CA GLY A 100 -5.06 -6.55 10.99
C GLY A 100 -4.40 -7.14 9.75
N ILE A 101 -5.21 -7.77 8.88
CA ILE A 101 -4.74 -8.36 7.62
C ILE A 101 -4.16 -7.26 6.72
N SER A 102 -4.87 -6.13 6.58
CA SER A 102 -4.37 -5.02 5.77
C SER A 102 -3.14 -4.34 6.38
N GLY A 103 -3.02 -4.29 7.70
CA GLY A 103 -1.84 -3.78 8.42
C GLY A 103 -0.60 -4.61 8.15
N ILE A 104 -0.68 -5.94 8.30
CA ILE A 104 0.43 -6.85 7.98
C ILE A 104 0.82 -6.71 6.51
N GLY A 105 -0.17 -6.81 5.60
CA GLY A 105 0.06 -6.72 4.16
C GLY A 105 0.72 -5.41 3.75
N ALA A 106 0.18 -4.28 4.21
CA ALA A 106 0.69 -2.95 3.90
C ALA A 106 2.11 -2.74 4.45
N SER A 107 2.37 -3.10 5.71
CA SER A 107 3.69 -2.88 6.31
C SER A 107 4.79 -3.68 5.63
N VAL A 108 4.53 -4.96 5.28
CA VAL A 108 5.51 -5.77 4.54
C VAL A 108 5.72 -5.24 3.12
N CYS A 109 4.66 -4.79 2.44
CA CYS A 109 4.80 -4.13 1.14
C CYS A 109 5.61 -2.83 1.23
N LEU A 110 5.39 -2.01 2.26
CA LEU A 110 6.15 -0.78 2.50
C LEU A 110 7.62 -1.06 2.80
N LEU A 111 7.92 -2.16 3.50
CA LEU A 111 9.28 -2.64 3.69
C LEU A 111 9.92 -3.03 2.35
N ALA A 112 9.22 -3.81 1.52
CA ALA A 112 9.70 -4.22 0.21
C ALA A 112 9.97 -3.00 -0.72
N ILE A 113 9.08 -2.00 -0.72
CA ILE A 113 9.28 -0.72 -1.41
C ILE A 113 10.54 -0.01 -0.90
N ARG A 114 10.70 0.06 0.43
CA ARG A 114 11.88 0.68 1.05
C ARG A 114 13.17 -0.02 0.61
N SER A 115 13.20 -1.35 0.64
CA SER A 115 14.35 -2.13 0.17
C SER A 115 14.64 -1.91 -1.32
N TRP A 116 13.61 -1.78 -2.16
CA TRP A 116 13.78 -1.44 -3.58
C TRP A 116 14.41 -0.04 -3.76
N ILE A 117 13.94 0.96 -3.02
CA ILE A 117 14.49 2.31 -3.07
C ILE A 117 15.96 2.35 -2.62
N TYR A 118 16.31 1.64 -1.55
CA TYR A 118 17.70 1.54 -1.10
C TYR A 118 18.59 0.80 -2.09
N TYR A 119 18.09 -0.27 -2.69
CA TYR A 119 18.78 -0.99 -3.75
C TYR A 119 19.20 -0.05 -4.90
N LEU A 120 18.27 0.75 -5.42
CA LEU A 120 18.56 1.71 -6.49
C LEU A 120 19.49 2.84 -6.04
N SER A 121 19.35 3.27 -4.78
CA SER A 121 20.16 4.32 -4.19
C SER A 121 21.62 3.90 -3.96
N ASP A 122 21.86 2.63 -3.62
CA ASP A 122 23.20 2.08 -3.43
C ASP A 122 23.91 1.85 -4.77
N GLU A 123 23.16 1.53 -5.84
CA GLU A 123 23.68 1.46 -7.22
C GLU A 123 24.00 2.85 -7.81
N ASN A 124 23.28 3.89 -7.39
CA ASN A 124 23.40 5.26 -7.92
C ASN A 124 23.75 6.25 -6.80
N LYS A 125 24.92 6.07 -6.15
CA LYS A 125 25.33 6.84 -4.97
C LYS A 125 25.27 8.36 -5.16
N GLU A 126 25.63 8.86 -6.34
CA GLU A 126 25.57 10.29 -6.70
C GLU A 126 24.15 10.88 -6.65
N HIS A 127 23.12 10.04 -6.74
CA HIS A 127 21.73 10.44 -6.78
C HIS A 127 20.90 9.86 -5.62
N LYS A 128 21.56 9.37 -4.56
CA LYS A 128 20.91 8.74 -3.41
C LYS A 128 19.81 9.62 -2.78
N GLU A 129 20.12 10.89 -2.50
CA GLU A 129 19.16 11.82 -1.90
C GLU A 129 17.96 12.07 -2.79
N LYS A 130 18.19 12.18 -4.11
CA LYS A 130 17.13 12.33 -5.12
C LYS A 130 16.21 11.10 -5.16
N ILE A 131 16.75 9.88 -5.09
CA ILE A 131 15.96 8.64 -5.13
C ILE A 131 15.12 8.49 -3.86
N ILE A 132 15.70 8.78 -2.69
CA ILE A 132 15.00 8.71 -1.40
C ILE A 132 13.90 9.77 -1.32
N SER A 133 14.20 11.04 -1.65
CA SER A 133 13.21 12.12 -1.64
C SER A 133 12.07 11.87 -2.62
N PHE A 134 12.37 11.36 -3.82
CA PHE A 134 11.38 11.05 -4.84
C PHE A 134 10.27 10.12 -4.34
N ARG A 135 10.60 9.10 -3.54
CA ARG A 135 9.62 8.20 -2.93
C ARG A 135 8.59 8.97 -2.10
N TYR A 136 9.05 9.88 -1.23
CA TYR A 136 8.16 10.65 -0.36
C TYR A 136 7.32 11.64 -1.17
N THR A 137 7.91 12.29 -2.17
CA THR A 137 7.19 13.19 -3.08
C THR A 137 6.07 12.46 -3.82
N ILE A 138 6.36 11.32 -4.45
CA ILE A 138 5.35 10.51 -5.15
C ILE A 138 4.28 10.02 -4.19
N MET A 139 4.63 9.60 -2.98
CA MET A 139 3.66 9.19 -1.97
C MET A 139 2.67 10.32 -1.67
N GLN A 140 3.15 11.54 -1.39
CA GLN A 140 2.29 12.67 -1.06
C GLN A 140 1.42 13.10 -2.25
N ILE A 141 1.99 13.15 -3.45
CA ILE A 141 1.24 13.45 -4.68
C ILE A 141 0.14 12.41 -4.89
N SER A 142 0.47 11.12 -4.79
CA SER A 142 -0.47 10.02 -5.04
C SER A 142 -1.62 9.99 -4.03
N LEU A 143 -1.34 10.27 -2.75
CA LEU A 143 -2.35 10.37 -1.69
C LEU A 143 -3.26 11.59 -1.88
N THR A 144 -2.70 12.73 -2.29
CA THR A 144 -3.47 13.95 -2.58
C THR A 144 -4.39 13.71 -3.77
N ILE A 145 -3.86 13.18 -4.87
CA ILE A 145 -4.63 12.80 -6.06
C ILE A 145 -5.72 11.79 -5.70
N ALA A 146 -5.40 10.77 -4.91
CA ALA A 146 -6.37 9.78 -4.46
C ALA A 146 -7.54 10.40 -3.70
N THR A 147 -7.25 11.34 -2.80
CA THR A 147 -8.28 12.04 -2.01
C THR A 147 -9.16 12.90 -2.90
N LEU A 148 -8.54 13.67 -3.82
CA LEU A 148 -9.27 14.50 -4.78
C LEU A 148 -10.17 13.66 -5.69
N ILE A 149 -9.62 12.62 -6.32
CA ILE A 149 -10.38 11.73 -7.20
C ILE A 149 -11.52 11.05 -6.43
N SER A 150 -11.25 10.53 -5.23
CA SER A 150 -12.27 9.87 -4.42
C SER A 150 -13.40 10.82 -4.04
N GLY A 151 -13.05 12.04 -3.60
CA GLY A 151 -14.02 13.08 -3.27
C GLY A 151 -14.92 13.40 -4.46
N GLN A 152 -14.33 13.64 -5.64
CA GLN A 152 -15.09 13.94 -6.86
C GLN A 152 -15.96 12.75 -7.30
N LEU A 153 -15.42 11.52 -7.30
CA LEU A 153 -16.17 10.33 -7.70
C LEU A 153 -17.40 10.07 -6.81
N ILE A 154 -17.34 10.41 -5.52
CA ILE A 154 -18.50 10.29 -4.62
C ILE A 154 -19.66 11.21 -5.03
N PHE A 155 -19.37 12.37 -5.63
CA PHE A 155 -20.39 13.30 -6.13
C PHE A 155 -20.95 12.86 -7.48
N PHE A 156 -20.10 12.36 -8.39
CA PHE A 156 -20.53 11.95 -9.73
C PHE A 156 -21.23 10.58 -9.76
N ILE A 157 -20.84 9.65 -8.89
CA ILE A 157 -21.46 8.32 -8.84
C ILE A 157 -22.77 8.41 -8.05
N ASN A 158 -23.88 8.51 -8.78
CA ASN A 158 -25.23 8.54 -8.21
C ASN A 158 -25.79 7.14 -7.95
N THR A 159 -25.09 6.34 -7.13
CA THR A 159 -25.58 5.01 -6.71
C THR A 159 -25.42 4.84 -5.20
N ASN A 160 -26.34 4.11 -4.57
CA ASN A 160 -26.28 3.82 -3.13
C ASN A 160 -25.01 3.02 -2.76
N ASN A 161 -24.48 2.23 -3.71
CA ASN A 161 -23.31 1.37 -3.51
C ASN A 161 -21.98 2.03 -3.93
N LYS A 162 -21.96 3.35 -4.15
CA LYS A 162 -20.77 4.07 -4.65
C LYS A 162 -19.51 3.83 -3.82
N TYR A 163 -19.63 3.79 -2.50
CA TYR A 163 -18.50 3.53 -1.60
C TYR A 163 -17.96 2.11 -1.76
N ILE A 164 -18.85 1.12 -1.91
CA ILE A 164 -18.46 -0.29 -2.12
C ILE A 164 -17.68 -0.42 -3.41
N TYR A 165 -18.15 0.17 -4.51
CA TYR A 165 -17.44 0.14 -5.79
C TYR A 165 -16.04 0.74 -5.68
N LEU A 166 -15.89 1.90 -5.02
CA LEU A 166 -14.59 2.54 -4.85
C LEU A 166 -13.65 1.72 -3.94
N LEU A 167 -14.16 1.07 -2.90
CA LEU A 167 -13.39 0.15 -2.06
C LEU A 167 -12.89 -1.06 -2.86
N VAL A 168 -13.77 -1.70 -3.63
CA VAL A 168 -13.43 -2.87 -4.44
C VAL A 168 -12.45 -2.50 -5.56
N ILE A 169 -12.67 -1.39 -6.27
CA ILE A 169 -11.75 -0.90 -7.30
C ILE A 169 -10.36 -0.65 -6.70
N SER A 170 -10.28 -0.04 -5.52
CA SER A 170 -8.98 0.17 -4.85
C SER A 170 -8.26 -1.15 -4.58
N ALA A 171 -8.95 -2.20 -4.10
CA ALA A 171 -8.35 -3.51 -3.90
C ALA A 171 -7.88 -4.16 -5.21
N ILE A 172 -8.67 -4.04 -6.29
CA ILE A 172 -8.31 -4.55 -7.63
C ILE A 172 -7.07 -3.83 -8.17
N MET A 173 -6.96 -2.51 -7.97
CA MET A 173 -5.77 -1.74 -8.38
C MET A 173 -4.49 -2.26 -7.71
N LEU A 174 -4.55 -2.72 -6.45
CA LEU A 174 -3.40 -3.36 -5.81
C LEU A 174 -3.06 -4.70 -6.44
N LEU A 175 -4.07 -5.51 -6.79
CA LEU A 175 -3.84 -6.80 -7.44
C LEU A 175 -3.18 -6.64 -8.81
N PHE A 176 -3.48 -5.56 -9.54
CA PHE A 176 -2.81 -5.25 -10.81
C PHE A 176 -1.28 -5.17 -10.67
N LEU A 177 -0.77 -4.73 -9.52
CA LEU A 177 0.67 -4.64 -9.25
C LEU A 177 1.39 -6.00 -9.25
N ILE A 178 0.67 -7.10 -9.02
CA ILE A 178 1.24 -8.46 -9.03
C ILE A 178 1.75 -8.81 -10.44
N GLY A 179 1.08 -8.32 -11.47
CA GLY A 179 1.44 -8.55 -12.88
C GLY A 179 2.66 -7.74 -13.35
N MET A 180 3.18 -6.84 -12.53
CA MET A 180 4.33 -6.01 -12.93
C MET A 180 5.60 -6.85 -13.09
N LYS A 181 6.21 -6.73 -14.28
CA LYS A 181 7.51 -7.33 -14.58
C LYS A 181 8.65 -6.43 -14.08
N ASN A 182 9.85 -7.00 -13.96
CA ASN A 182 11.09 -6.29 -13.62
C ASN A 182 11.16 -5.72 -12.19
N ILE A 183 10.47 -6.33 -11.22
CA ILE A 183 10.71 -6.07 -9.80
C ILE A 183 12.05 -6.73 -9.43
N PRO A 184 12.96 -6.05 -8.71
CA PRO A 184 14.28 -6.59 -8.40
C PRO A 184 14.23 -7.92 -7.63
N ILE A 185 15.09 -8.84 -8.04
CA ILE A 185 15.27 -10.17 -7.44
C ILE A 185 16.49 -10.13 -6.48
N ARG A 186 16.48 -9.17 -5.55
CA ARG A 186 17.47 -9.13 -4.45
C ARG A 186 16.78 -9.42 -3.13
N ASN A 187 17.50 -10.09 -2.22
CA ASN A 187 17.02 -10.34 -0.87
C ASN A 187 16.74 -9.00 -0.18
N SER A 188 15.55 -8.89 0.40
CA SER A 188 15.01 -7.62 0.90
C SER A 188 15.78 -7.04 2.09
N VAL A 189 16.61 -7.86 2.76
CA VAL A 189 17.32 -7.48 3.99
C VAL A 189 18.74 -8.07 3.97
N GLU A 190 19.64 -7.45 3.20
CA GLU A 190 21.04 -7.39 3.63
C GLU A 190 21.16 -6.18 4.57
N THR A 191 20.74 -6.36 5.82
CA THR A 191 21.30 -5.54 6.88
C THR A 191 22.80 -5.80 6.88
N LYS A 192 23.57 -4.85 6.33
CA LYS A 192 25.01 -4.78 6.60
C LYS A 192 25.17 -4.74 8.12
N LYS A 193 25.45 -5.89 8.73
CA LYS A 193 26.18 -5.97 9.98
C LYS A 193 27.54 -5.31 9.69
N LYS A 194 27.66 -4.05 10.08
CA LYS A 194 28.95 -3.46 10.44
C LYS A 194 29.10 -3.65 11.94
#